data_AF-A0A836CE75-F1
#
_entry.id   AF-A0A836CE75-F1
#
_cell.length_a   1.000
_cell.length_b   1.000
_cell.length_c   1.000
_cell.angle_alpha   90.00
_cell.angle_beta   90.00
_cell.angle_gamma   90.00
#
_symmetry.space_group_name_H-M   'P 1'
#
loop_
_entity.id
_entity.type
_entity.pdbx_description
1 polymer ?
#
loop_
_entity_poly.entity_id
_entity_poly.type
_entity_poly.pdbx_seq_one_letter_code
_entity_poly.pdbx_strand_id
1 'polypeptide(L)' 'KSIYTAPESTSEVALALGAHTVRRSRTKWCAACGTSATSARPLKKCSRCHAVEYCGSECQLSHWRQAHRHACQLMAA' A
#
# COMPACT_ATOMS: atom_id res chain seq x y z
N LYS A 1 -7.18 -19.28 27.64
CA LYS A 1 -6.13 -18.25 27.44
C LYS A 1 -5.74 -18.37 25.96
N SER A 2 -6.41 -17.62 25.08
CA SER A 2 -6.29 -17.80 23.63
C SER A 2 -5.02 -17.12 23.15
N ILE A 3 -4.04 -17.88 22.67
CA ILE A 3 -2.85 -17.34 22.01
C ILE A 3 -3.12 -17.49 20.51
N TYR A 4 -3.56 -16.41 19.87
CA TYR A 4 -3.77 -16.36 18.43
C TYR A 4 -2.44 -15.97 17.77
N THR A 5 -1.71 -16.95 17.24
CA THR A 5 -0.56 -16.70 16.36
C THR A 5 -1.09 -16.52 14.93
N ALA A 6 -0.95 -15.31 14.38
CA ALA A 6 -1.33 -15.02 13.00
C ALA A 6 -0.36 -15.73 12.02
N PRO A 7 -0.85 -16.41 10.97
CA PRO A 7 0.03 -17.04 9.99
C PRO A 7 0.60 -15.99 9.02
N GLU A 8 1.92 -15.98 8.87
CA GLU A 8 2.61 -15.30 7.78
C GLU A 8 2.20 -15.95 6.44
N SER A 9 1.20 -15.34 5.79
CA SER A 9 0.97 -15.40 4.34
C SER A 9 1.20 -16.77 3.68
N THR A 10 0.51 -17.81 4.15
CA THR A 10 0.54 -19.15 3.54
C THR A 10 -0.29 -19.16 2.26
N SER A 11 0.33 -18.82 1.12
CA SER A 11 -0.24 -19.04 -0.21
C SER A 11 0.12 -20.44 -0.71
N GLU A 12 -0.51 -21.48 -0.14
CA GLU A 12 -0.42 -22.83 -0.68
C GLU A 12 -1.83 -23.42 -0.83
N VAL A 13 -2.37 -23.33 -2.04
CA VAL A 13 -3.37 -24.29 -2.54
C VAL A 13 -3.08 -24.57 -4.01
N ALA A 14 -2.38 -25.68 -4.25
CA ALA A 14 -2.23 -26.26 -5.57
C ALA A 14 -3.50 -27.05 -5.93
N LEU A 15 -4.23 -26.61 -6.96
CA LEU A 15 -5.21 -27.45 -7.63
C LEU A 15 -4.99 -27.39 -9.14
N ALA A 16 -4.85 -28.59 -9.71
CA ALA A 16 -4.32 -28.86 -11.03
C ALA A 16 -5.38 -28.73 -12.13
N LEU A 17 -5.49 -27.55 -12.75
CA LEU A 17 -6.02 -27.34 -14.11
C LEU A 17 -5.42 -26.02 -14.66
N GLY A 18 -4.32 -26.11 -15.43
CA GLY A 18 -3.82 -25.01 -16.27
C GLY A 18 -3.66 -23.62 -15.61
N ALA A 19 -3.02 -23.55 -14.43
CA ALA A 19 -2.91 -22.33 -13.65
C ALA A 19 -1.99 -21.29 -14.31
N HIS A 20 -2.57 -20.31 -15.01
CA HIS A 20 -1.92 -19.01 -15.16
C HIS A 20 -1.83 -18.39 -13.76
N THR A 21 -0.67 -18.54 -13.10
CA THR A 21 -0.34 -17.83 -11.88
C THR A 21 -0.19 -16.35 -12.20
N VAL A 22 -1.31 -15.65 -12.40
CA VAL A 22 -1.31 -14.19 -12.49
C VAL A 22 -0.96 -13.69 -11.10
N ARG A 23 0.34 -13.55 -10.84
CA ARG A 23 0.85 -12.85 -9.68
C ARG A 23 0.32 -11.43 -9.80
N ARG A 24 -0.76 -11.13 -9.07
CA ARG A 24 -1.30 -9.77 -8.95
C ARG A 24 -0.17 -8.91 -8.37
N SER A 25 0.54 -8.22 -9.25
CA SER A 25 1.49 -7.20 -8.85
C SER A 25 0.73 -6.22 -7.96
N ARG A 26 1.14 -6.11 -6.69
CA ARG A 26 0.67 -5.06 -5.79
C ARG A 26 1.33 -3.76 -6.22
N THR A 27 1.03 -3.31 -7.43
CA THR A 27 1.54 -2.06 -7.97
C THR A 27 1.08 -0.96 -7.07
N LYS A 28 2.05 -0.24 -6.51
CA LYS A 28 1.79 0.85 -5.59
C LYS A 28 1.45 2.10 -6.39
N TRP A 29 0.53 2.90 -5.90
CA TRP A 29 0.00 4.09 -6.56
C TRP A 29 0.09 5.30 -5.65
N CYS A 30 0.33 6.47 -6.24
CA CYS A 30 0.27 7.73 -5.53
C CYS A 30 -1.15 8.01 -5.08
N ALA A 31 -1.36 8.23 -3.78
CA ALA A 31 -2.67 8.51 -3.22
C ALA A 31 -3.27 9.87 -3.68
N ALA A 32 -2.45 10.75 -4.27
CA ALA A 32 -2.91 12.06 -4.75
C ALA A 32 -3.22 12.08 -6.26
N CYS A 33 -2.36 11.48 -7.09
CA CYS A 33 -2.46 11.59 -8.55
C CYS A 33 -2.67 10.24 -9.27
N GLY A 34 -2.76 9.13 -8.53
CA GLY A 34 -3.01 7.79 -9.07
C GLY A 34 -1.86 7.16 -9.85
N THR A 35 -0.77 7.87 -10.12
CA THR A 35 0.37 7.34 -10.88
C THR A 35 1.03 6.18 -10.13
N SER A 36 1.33 5.10 -10.86
CA SER A 36 2.04 3.95 -10.32
C SER A 36 3.51 4.26 -10.00
N ALA A 37 4.06 3.53 -9.03
CA ALA A 37 5.49 3.54 -8.77
C ALA A 37 6.26 3.01 -9.99
N THR A 38 7.32 3.71 -10.38
CA THR A 38 8.28 3.24 -11.38
C THR A 38 9.68 3.29 -10.81
N SER A 39 10.65 2.63 -11.45
CA SER A 39 12.06 2.69 -11.02
C SER A 39 12.61 4.11 -11.02
N ALA A 40 12.17 4.97 -11.96
CA ALA A 40 12.56 6.37 -12.05
C ALA A 40 11.83 7.26 -11.04
N ARG A 41 10.64 6.85 -10.59
CA ARG A 41 9.79 7.63 -9.68
C ARG A 41 9.22 6.74 -8.58
N PRO A 42 10.04 6.35 -7.59
CA PRO A 42 9.57 5.56 -6.46
C PRO A 42 8.60 6.36 -5.60
N LEU A 43 7.62 5.68 -5.02
CA LEU A 43 6.71 6.31 -4.07
C LEU A 43 7.31 6.31 -2.66
N LYS A 44 7.09 7.40 -1.94
CA LYS A 44 7.49 7.60 -0.55
C LYS A 44 6.28 7.49 0.34
N LYS A 45 6.39 6.72 1.42
CA LYS A 45 5.34 6.61 2.44
C LYS A 45 5.20 7.93 3.19
N CYS A 46 3.99 8.23 3.66
CA CYS A 46 3.78 9.27 4.67
C CYS A 46 4.62 8.92 5.92
N SER A 47 5.49 9.82 6.35
CA SER A 47 6.40 9.61 7.49
C SER A 47 5.71 9.43 8.85
N ARG A 48 4.42 9.76 8.94
CA ARG A 48 3.66 9.67 10.20
C ARG A 48 2.85 8.39 10.29
N CYS A 49 2.06 8.07 9.27
CA CYS A 49 1.17 6.91 9.30
C CYS A 49 1.71 5.68 8.57
N HIS A 50 2.69 5.86 7.67
CA HIS A 50 3.23 4.81 6.80
C HIS A 50 2.23 4.04 5.92
N ALA A 51 0.94 4.42 5.94
CA ALA A 51 -0.16 3.71 5.29
C ALA A 51 -0.39 4.13 3.83
N VAL A 52 -0.13 5.39 3.49
CA VAL A 52 -0.30 5.96 2.15
C VAL A 52 1.03 6.39 1.55
N GLU A 53 1.09 6.39 0.22
CA GLU A 53 2.32 6.61 -0.55
C GLU A 53 2.13 7.71 -1.61
N TYR A 54 3.18 8.49 -1.82
CA TYR A 54 3.20 9.66 -2.70
C TYR A 54 4.44 9.67 -3.58
N CYS A 55 4.27 10.12 -4.81
CA CYS A 55 5.38 10.27 -5.75
C CYS A 55 6.24 11.52 -5.49
N GLY A 56 5.83 12.39 -4.57
CA GLY A 56 6.53 13.61 -4.21
C GLY A 56 5.83 14.39 -3.10
N SER A 57 6.55 15.38 -2.56
CA SER A 57 6.06 16.26 -1.49
C SER A 57 4.83 17.08 -1.91
N GLU A 58 4.77 17.52 -3.16
CA GLU A 58 3.63 18.28 -3.70
C GLU A 58 2.33 17.45 -3.64
N CYS A 59 2.38 16.20 -4.11
CA CYS A 59 1.25 15.27 -4.03
C CYS A 59 0.85 14.98 -2.57
N GLN A 60 1.83 14.83 -1.67
CA GLN A 60 1.56 14.67 -0.24
C GLN A 60 0.84 15.89 0.34
N LEU A 61 1.33 17.10 0.08
CA LEU A 61 0.74 18.36 0.57
C LEU A 61 -0.67 18.59 0.01
N SER A 62 -0.87 18.31 -1.28
CA SER A 62 -2.17 18.42 -1.93
C SER A 62 -3.18 17.48 -1.29
N HIS A 63 -2.84 16.19 -1.17
CA HIS A 63 -3.73 15.21 -0.53
C HIS A 63 -3.90 15.46 0.98
N TRP A 64 -2.88 15.99 1.66
CA TRP A 64 -2.94 16.38 3.07
C TRP A 64 -4.05 17.38 3.35
N ARG A 65 -4.11 18.46 2.55
CA ARG A 65 -5.12 19.51 2.69
C ARG A 65 -6.52 19.03 2.33
N GLN A 66 -6.62 18.16 1.32
CA GLN A 66 -7.91 17.68 0.82
C GLN A 66 -8.57 16.65 1.74
N ALA A 67 -7.83 15.64 2.21
CA ALA A 67 -8.44 14.52 2.94
C ALA A 67 -7.53 13.85 3.97
N HIS A 68 -6.22 13.79 3.73
CA HIS A 68 -5.36 12.93 4.54
C HIS A 68 -5.13 13.42 5.98
N ARG A 69 -5.21 14.75 6.25
CA ARG A 69 -4.95 15.32 7.58
C ARG A 69 -5.71 14.62 8.71
N HIS A 70 -7.02 14.41 8.55
CA HIS A 70 -7.87 13.81 9.57
C HIS A 70 -7.65 12.29 9.70
N ALA A 71 -7.47 11.61 8.57
CA ALA A 71 -7.29 10.16 8.54
C ALA A 71 -5.87 9.71 8.96
N CYS A 72 -4.88 10.61 8.89
CA CYS A 72 -3.48 10.27 9.18
C CYS A 72 -3.28 9.70 10.59
N GLN A 73 -3.97 10.26 11.59
CA GLN A 73 -3.83 9.82 12.98
C GLN A 73 -4.49 8.46 13.23
N LEU A 74 -5.56 8.13 12.52
CA LEU A 74 -6.24 6.83 12.62
C LEU A 74 -5.45 5.70 11.93
N MET A 75 -4.61 6.05 10.96
CA MET A 75 -3.82 5.09 10.19
C MET A 75 -2.40 4.90 10.73
N ALA A 76 -1.97 5.69 11.71
CA ALA A 76 -0.68 5.48 12.35
C ALA A 76 -0.74 4.19 13.19
N ALA A 77 0.08 3.22 12.82
CA ALA A 77 0.30 1.97 13.57
C ALA A 77 1.31 2.18 14.70
#